data_AF-A0A484WRR3-F1
#
_entry.id   AF-A0A484WRR3-F1
#
_cell.length_a   1.000
_cell.length_b   1.000
_cell.length_c   1.000
_cell.angle_alpha   90.00
_cell.angle_beta   90.00
_cell.angle_gamma   90.00
#
_symmetry.space_group_name_H-M   'P 1'
#
loop_
_entity.id
_entity.type
_entity.pdbx_description
1 polymer ?
#
loop_
_entity_poly.entity_id
_entity_poly.type
_entity_poly.pdbx_seq_one_letter_code
_entity_poly.pdbx_strand_id
1 'polypeptide(L)' 'MSCRQKLAGHCTLTALDAALATADVLVLLVDHKDFKAIAGDAVRQQYVVDTKGVWR' A
#
# COMPACT_ATOMS: atom_id res chain seq x y z
N MET A 1 -15.58 -1.14 -17.73
CA MET A 1 -14.11 -1.21 -17.96
C MET A 1 -13.44 -1.77 -16.72
N SER A 2 -12.67 -2.85 -16.83
CA SER A 2 -11.98 -3.47 -15.68
C SER A 2 -10.80 -2.60 -15.26
N CYS A 3 -10.69 -2.29 -13.96
CA CYS A 3 -9.61 -1.49 -13.35
C CYS A 3 -8.22 -1.91 -13.84
N ARG A 4 -8.04 -3.20 -14.15
CA ARG A 4 -6.77 -3.79 -14.61
C ARG A 4 -6.26 -3.23 -15.94
N GLN A 5 -7.12 -2.74 -16.83
CA GLN A 5 -6.71 -2.21 -18.14
C GLN A 5 -6.10 -0.81 -18.07
N LYS A 6 -6.53 0.02 -17.11
CA LYS A 6 -6.03 1.41 -16.96
C LYS A 6 -4.62 1.47 -16.39
N LEU A 7 -4.19 0.39 -15.75
CA LEU A 7 -2.96 0.28 -15.00
C LEU A 7 -1.91 -0.59 -15.72
N ALA A 8 -2.25 -1.13 -16.89
CA ALA A 8 -1.36 -1.94 -17.69
C ALA A 8 -0.08 -1.16 -18.05
N GLY A 9 1.09 -1.72 -17.72
CA GLY A 9 2.39 -1.08 -17.97
C GLY A 9 2.78 0.04 -16.97
N HIS A 10 1.87 0.46 -16.09
CA HIS A 10 2.12 1.50 -15.10
C HIS A 10 2.25 0.97 -13.67
N CYS A 11 1.77 -0.25 -13.41
CA CYS A 11 1.95 -0.90 -12.12
C CYS A 11 2.33 -2.37 -12.28
N THR A 12 3.13 -2.84 -11.35
CA THR A 12 3.47 -4.25 -11.19
C THR A 12 2.79 -4.76 -9.92
N LEU A 13 1.98 -5.80 -10.04
CA LEU A 13 1.44 -6.49 -8.87
C LEU A 13 2.59 -7.21 -8.17
N THR A 14 2.79 -6.91 -6.89
CA THR A 14 3.84 -7.50 -6.07
C THR A 14 3.27 -7.98 -4.74
N ALA A 15 4.05 -8.78 -4.01
CA ALA A 15 3.71 -9.19 -2.65
C ALA A 15 3.78 -8.01 -1.68
N LEU A 16 2.96 -8.05 -0.63
CA LEU A 16 2.86 -6.99 0.37
C LEU A 16 4.22 -6.68 1.03
N ASP A 17 4.93 -7.71 1.47
CA ASP A 17 6.22 -7.55 2.15
C ASP A 17 7.27 -6.90 1.24
N ALA A 18 7.27 -7.28 -0.04
CA ALA A 18 8.16 -6.68 -1.03
C ALA A 18 7.82 -5.20 -1.24
N ALA A 19 6.52 -4.85 -1.34
CA ALA A 19 6.09 -3.47 -1.44
C ALA A 19 6.52 -2.65 -0.22
N LEU A 20 6.35 -3.18 0.99
CA LEU A 20 6.77 -2.50 2.23
C LEU A 20 8.29 -2.34 2.31
N ALA A 21 9.06 -3.33 1.87
CA ALA A 21 10.51 -3.29 1.94
C ALA A 21 11.14 -2.29 0.96
N THR A 22 10.53 -2.07 -0.21
CA THR A 22 11.12 -1.27 -1.28
C THR A 22 10.44 0.08 -1.53
N ALA A 23 9.27 0.34 -0.93
CA ALA A 23 8.55 1.58 -1.18
C ALA A 23 9.18 2.76 -0.45
N ASP A 24 9.55 3.81 -1.19
CA ASP A 24 9.94 5.10 -0.62
C ASP A 24 8.73 5.87 -0.05
N VAL A 25 7.58 5.71 -0.71
CA VAL A 25 6.31 6.37 -0.36
C VAL A 25 5.22 5.30 -0.23
N LEU A 26 4.55 5.27 0.91
CA LEU A 26 3.42 4.39 1.18
C LEU A 26 2.11 5.18 1.25
N VAL A 27 1.11 4.76 0.47
CA VAL A 27 -0.19 5.44 0.39
C VAL A 27 -1.32 4.43 0.63
N LEU A 28 -2.11 4.64 1.69
CA LEU A 28 -3.30 3.84 1.97
C LEU A 28 -4.56 4.57 1.48
N LEU A 29 -5.06 4.14 0.33
CA LEU A 29 -6.26 4.70 -0.31
C LEU A 29 -7.55 3.94 0.06
N VAL A 30 -7.42 2.68 0.46
CA VAL A 30 -8.53 1.75 0.73
C VAL A 30 -8.18 0.87 1.92
N ASP A 31 -9.17 0.46 2.69
CA ASP A 31 -9.01 -0.17 3.99
C ASP A 31 -9.28 -1.69 3.96
N HIS A 32 -8.65 -2.39 3.01
CA HIS A 32 -8.72 -3.86 2.92
C HIS A 32 -8.21 -4.55 4.19
N LYS A 33 -8.77 -5.72 4.50
CA LYS A 33 -8.44 -6.49 5.73
C LYS A 33 -6.94 -6.75 5.88
N ASP A 34 -6.27 -7.08 4.78
CA ASP A 34 -4.83 -7.35 4.77
C ASP A 34 -4.01 -6.14 5.20
N PHE A 35 -4.44 -4.91 4.83
CA PHE A 35 -3.76 -3.68 5.24
C PHE A 35 -4.03 -3.30 6.70
N LYS A 36 -5.25 -3.59 7.19
CA LYS A 36 -5.58 -3.41 8.62
C LYS A 36 -4.85 -4.37 9.54
N ALA A 37 -4.43 -5.52 9.02
CA ALA A 37 -3.65 -6.50 9.78
C ALA A 37 -2.18 -6.10 9.95
N ILE A 38 -1.70 -5.11 9.19
CA ILE A 38 -0.34 -4.58 9.34
C ILE A 38 -0.30 -3.69 10.58
N ALA A 39 0.56 -4.06 11.53
CA ALA A 39 0.80 -3.24 12.70
C ALA A 39 1.51 -1.93 12.30
N GLY A 40 1.11 -0.80 12.92
CA GLY A 40 1.65 0.52 12.57
C GLY A 40 3.18 0.64 12.73
N ASP A 41 3.78 -0.15 13.61
CA ASP A 41 5.24 -0.23 13.83
C ASP A 41 6.01 -0.98 12.71
N ALA A 42 5.29 -1.75 11.89
CA ALA A 42 5.81 -2.38 10.68
C ALA A 42 5.85 -1.39 9.49
N VAL A 43 5.15 -0.26 9.57
CA VAL A 43 5.13 0.80 8.56
C VAL A 43 6.28 1.76 8.85
N ARG A 44 7.40 1.60 8.13
CA ARG A 44 8.67 2.31 8.37
C ARG A 44 9.09 3.21 7.22
N GLN A 45 8.24 3.37 6.22
CA GLN A 45 8.52 4.16 5.03
C GLN A 45 8.66 5.64 5.41
N GLN A 46 9.55 6.34 4.72
CA GLN A 46 9.87 7.73 5.00
C GLN A 46 8.65 8.64 4.86
N TYR A 47 7.78 8.34 3.88
CA TYR A 47 6.57 9.10 3.60
C TYR A 47 5.36 8.18 3.65
N VAL A 48 4.45 8.43 4.58
CA VAL A 48 3.22 7.66 4.76
C VAL A 48 2.01 8.58 4.62
N VAL A 49 1.14 8.28 3.66
CA VAL A 49 -0.14 8.97 3.46
C VAL A 49 -1.26 8.00 3.79
N ASP A 50 -1.76 8.08 5.02
CA ASP A 50 -2.88 7.29 5.48
C ASP A 50 -4.18 8.11 5.41
N THR A 51 -5.01 7.82 4.41
CA THR A 51 -6.31 8.49 4.23
C THR A 51 -7.43 7.84 5.05
N LYS A 52 -7.15 6.73 5.74
CA LYS A 52 -8.11 5.88 6.45
C LYS A 52 -7.91 5.82 7.96
N GLY A 53 -6.74 6.23 8.46
CA GLY A 53 -6.40 6.22 9.88
C GLY A 53 -6.16 4.81 10.44
N VAL A 54 -5.58 3.92 9.64
CA VAL A 54 -5.28 2.53 10.00
C VAL A 54 -3.91 2.39 10.64
N TRP A 55 -2.91 3.18 10.24
CA TRP A 55 -1.51 3.02 10.65
C TRP A 55 -0.97 4.17 11.52
N ARG A 56 -1.87 5.02 12.05
CA ARG A 56 -1.55 6.11 12.99
C ARG A 56 -1.85 5.73 14.44
#